data_AF-A0A920GNF5-F1
#
_entry.id   AF-A0A920GNF5-F1
#
_cell.length_a   1.000
_cell.length_b   1.000
_cell.length_c   1.000
_cell.angle_alpha   90.00
_cell.angle_beta   90.00
_cell.angle_gamma   90.00
#
_symmetry.space_group_name_H-M   'P 1'
#
loop_
_entity.id
_entity.type
_entity.pdbx_description
1 polymer ?
#
loop_
_entity_poly.entity_id
_entity_poly.type
_entity_poly.pdbx_seq_one_letter_code
_entity_poly.pdbx_strand_id
1 'polypeptide(L)'
;MDEIPETLTQRYENQLNRLDQYNAQDVFQIYANTLAEQYDPHTNYFSPRRAENFDINMSLSFDGIGAMLQIDDEYAKVTRLIPAGPADKQGQLRPLT
;
A
#
# COMPACT_ATOMS: atom_id res chain seq x y z
N MET A 1 -7.04 -18.43 -25.39
CA MET A 1 -7.29 -17.06 -25.90
C MET A 1 -8.41 -16.39 -25.12
N ASP A 2 -9.24 -17.15 -24.40
CA ASP A 2 -10.37 -16.64 -23.60
C ASP A 2 -9.96 -16.04 -22.22
N GLU A 3 -8.73 -16.24 -21.77
CA GLU A 3 -8.21 -15.72 -20.49
C GLU A 3 -7.84 -14.21 -20.55
N ILE A 4 -7.50 -13.70 -21.74
CA ILE A 4 -7.15 -12.28 -21.94
C ILE A 4 -8.33 -11.34 -21.64
N PRO A 5 -9.55 -11.56 -22.15
CA PRO A 5 -10.68 -10.67 -21.84
C PRO A 5 -11.09 -10.72 -20.36
N GLU A 6 -11.00 -11.88 -19.72
CA GLU A 6 -11.31 -12.04 -18.28
C GLU A 6 -10.33 -11.24 -17.41
N THR A 7 -9.03 -11.42 -17.63
CA THR A 7 -7.98 -10.68 -16.88
C THR A 7 -8.05 -9.17 -17.10
N LEU A 8 -8.41 -8.70 -18.30
CA LEU A 8 -8.60 -7.27 -18.57
C LEU A 8 -9.81 -6.73 -17.82
N THR A 9 -10.93 -7.46 -17.80
CA THR A 9 -12.15 -7.05 -17.09
C THR A 9 -11.86 -6.87 -15.60
N GLN A 10 -11.22 -7.87 -14.98
CA GLN A 10 -10.84 -7.83 -13.57
C GLN A 10 -9.91 -6.65 -13.24
N ARG A 11 -8.97 -6.31 -14.13
CA ARG A 11 -8.09 -5.14 -13.94
C ARG A 11 -8.85 -3.82 -13.94
N TYR A 12 -9.82 -3.66 -14.84
CA TYR A 12 -10.62 -2.44 -14.92
C TYR A 12 -11.57 -2.31 -13.73
N GLU A 13 -12.16 -3.40 -13.27
CA GLU A 13 -12.97 -3.43 -12.03
C GLU A 13 -12.11 -3.05 -10.82
N ASN A 14 -10.93 -3.65 -10.67
CA ASN A 14 -9.98 -3.30 -9.62
C ASN A 14 -9.49 -1.84 -9.72
N GLN A 15 -9.42 -1.26 -10.92
CA GLN A 15 -9.09 0.16 -11.10
C GLN A 15 -10.25 1.06 -10.65
N LEU A 16 -11.49 0.71 -10.98
CA LEU A 16 -12.68 1.43 -10.57
C LEU A 16 -12.84 1.42 -9.05
N ASN A 17 -12.74 0.24 -8.43
CA ASN A 17 -12.79 0.09 -6.98
C ASN A 17 -11.72 0.93 -6.26
N ARG A 18 -10.53 1.05 -6.86
CA ARG A 18 -9.47 1.93 -6.34
C ARG A 18 -9.83 3.40 -6.45
N LEU A 19 -10.46 3.82 -7.53
CA LEU A 19 -10.93 5.20 -7.71
C LEU A 19 -12.01 5.56 -6.70
N ASP A 20 -12.93 4.65 -6.40
CA ASP A 20 -13.98 4.85 -5.40
C ASP A 20 -13.44 4.96 -3.96
N GLN A 21 -12.26 4.39 -3.70
CA GLN A 21 -11.59 4.48 -2.40
C GLN A 21 -10.80 5.78 -2.20
N TYR A 22 -10.71 6.66 -3.21
CA TYR A 22 -10.03 7.95 -3.06
C TYR A 22 -10.75 8.82 -2.03
N ASN A 23 -9.97 9.37 -1.10
CA ASN A 23 -10.48 10.34 -0.15
C ASN A 23 -9.94 11.75 -0.46
N ALA A 24 -10.51 12.76 0.22
CA ALA A 24 -10.10 14.15 0.04
C ALA A 24 -8.63 14.42 0.38
N GLN A 25 -8.03 13.63 1.30
CA GLN A 25 -6.61 13.78 1.65
C GLN A 25 -5.69 13.33 0.51
N ASP A 26 -6.07 12.27 -0.21
CA ASP A 26 -5.33 11.79 -1.38
C ASP A 26 -5.32 12.86 -2.49
N VAL A 27 -6.47 13.48 -2.74
CA VAL A 27 -6.60 14.58 -3.72
C VAL A 27 -5.76 15.79 -3.31
N PHE A 28 -5.87 16.21 -2.05
CA PHE A 28 -5.07 17.32 -1.53
C PHE A 28 -3.58 17.04 -1.63
N GLN A 29 -3.16 15.81 -1.33
CA GLN A 29 -1.77 15.42 -1.40
C GLN A 29 -1.22 15.49 -2.83
N ILE A 30 -1.98 15.05 -3.83
CA ILE A 30 -1.58 15.19 -5.23
C ILE A 30 -1.37 16.68 -5.56
N TYR A 31 -2.35 17.52 -5.24
CA TYR A 31 -2.26 18.96 -5.50
C TYR A 31 -1.06 19.62 -4.80
N ALA A 32 -0.90 19.40 -3.50
CA ALA A 32 0.20 19.97 -2.71
C ALA A 32 1.57 19.53 -3.23
N ASN A 33 1.72 18.27 -3.64
CA ASN A 33 2.97 17.77 -4.22
C ASN A 33 3.24 18.38 -5.61
N THR A 34 2.22 18.52 -6.47
CA THR A 34 2.43 19.19 -7.77
C THR A 34 2.92 20.62 -7.61
N LEU A 35 2.42 21.34 -6.59
CA LEU A 35 2.89 22.69 -6.27
C LEU A 35 4.31 22.66 -5.70
N ALA A 36 4.61 21.75 -4.78
CA ALA A 36 5.93 21.64 -4.16
C ALA A 36 7.02 21.27 -5.18
N GLU A 37 6.75 20.32 -6.07
CA GLU A 37 7.65 19.87 -7.13
C GLU A 37 7.96 20.98 -8.14
N GLN A 38 7.05 21.94 -8.34
CA GLN A 38 7.31 23.13 -9.16
C GLN A 38 8.40 24.03 -8.57
N TYR A 39 8.54 24.07 -7.24
CA TYR A 39 9.55 24.88 -6.56
C TYR A 39 10.85 24.12 -6.31
N ASP A 40 10.76 22.85 -5.92
CA ASP A 40 11.92 21.99 -5.63
C ASP A 40 11.52 20.49 -5.67
N PRO A 41 12.26 19.62 -6.39
CA PRO A 41 11.97 18.19 -6.47
C PRO A 41 12.09 17.42 -5.14
N HIS A 42 12.69 18.02 -4.10
CA HIS A 42 12.88 17.37 -2.80
C HIS A 42 11.89 17.79 -1.73
N THR A 43 11.01 18.74 -2.03
CA THR A 43 9.95 19.17 -1.13
C THR A 43 8.67 18.41 -1.44
N ASN A 44 8.17 17.65 -0.47
CA ASN A 44 6.94 16.87 -0.62
C ASN A 44 6.03 17.06 0.58
N TYR A 45 4.72 17.11 0.33
CA TYR A 45 3.67 17.02 1.34
C TYR A 45 3.29 15.55 1.59
N PHE A 46 3.31 15.17 2.86
CA PHE A 46 2.87 13.84 3.31
C PHE A 46 1.56 13.94 4.11
N SER A 47 0.56 13.17 3.68
CA SER A 47 -0.60 12.87 4.52
C SER A 47 -0.15 12.07 5.76
N PRO A 48 -0.91 12.07 6.86
CA PRO A 48 -0.51 11.41 8.11
C PRO A 48 -0.06 9.95 7.92
N ARG A 49 -0.79 9.19 7.07
CA ARG A 49 -0.44 7.81 6.73
C ARG A 49 0.87 7.70 5.95
N ARG A 50 1.20 8.65 5.06
CA ARG A 50 2.48 8.63 4.34
C ARG A 50 3.64 9.08 5.21
N ALA A 51 3.40 10.03 6.12
CA ALA A 51 4.40 10.47 7.10
C ALA A 51 4.79 9.31 8.03
N GLU A 52 3.82 8.59 8.59
CA GLU A 52 4.07 7.40 9.41
C GLU A 52 4.88 6.33 8.65
N ASN A 53 4.51 6.03 7.40
CA ASN A 53 5.28 5.11 6.56
C ASN A 53 6.71 5.60 6.30
N PHE A 54 6.92 6.91 6.11
CA PHE A 54 8.25 7.48 5.96
C PHE A 54 9.07 7.30 7.24
N ASP A 55 8.49 7.59 8.40
CA ASP A 55 9.13 7.45 9.71
C ASP A 55 9.50 5.99 10.01
N ILE A 56 8.63 5.03 9.66
CA ILE A 56 8.93 3.59 9.75
C ILE A 56 10.16 3.25 8.91
N ASN A 57 10.23 3.74 7.67
CA ASN A 57 11.36 3.49 6.77
C ASN A 57 12.66 4.13 7.27
N MET A 58 12.59 5.31 7.90
CA MET A 58 13.75 6.00 8.45
C MET A 58 14.24 5.42 9.77
N SER A 59 13.33 5.06 10.66
CA SER A 59 13.66 4.47 11.96
C SER A 59 14.05 2.99 11.86
N LEU A 60 13.75 2.34 10.72
CA LEU A 60 13.83 0.88 10.55
C LEU A 60 13.08 0.11 11.66
N SER A 61 12.10 0.78 12.27
CA SER A 61 11.29 0.27 13.35
C SER A 61 9.83 0.31 12.93
N PHE A 62 9.13 -0.77 13.19
CA PHE A 62 7.74 -0.93 12.82
C PHE A 62 6.98 -1.49 14.01
N ASP A 63 6.00 -0.74 14.50
CA ASP A 63 5.06 -1.20 15.50
C ASP A 63 3.82 -1.77 14.82
N GLY A 64 3.72 -3.08 14.75
CA GLY A 64 2.56 -3.77 14.20
C GLY A 64 2.67 -5.28 14.27
N ILE A 65 1.87 -5.98 13.46
CA ILE A 65 1.77 -7.45 13.51
C ILE A 65 3.02 -8.17 12.97
N GLY A 66 3.89 -7.47 12.23
CA GLY A 66 5.08 -8.06 11.62
C GLY A 66 4.80 -8.87 10.35
N ALA A 67 3.80 -8.47 9.56
CA ALA A 67 3.44 -9.09 8.29
C ALA A 67 3.20 -8.02 7.21
N MET A 68 3.65 -8.30 6.00
CA MET A 68 3.35 -7.52 4.80
C MET A 68 2.11 -8.11 4.14
N LEU A 69 1.10 -7.26 3.96
CA LEU A 69 -0.17 -7.62 3.33
C LEU A 69 -0.25 -7.01 1.94
N GLN A 70 -0.76 -7.79 1.00
CA GLN A 70 -1.11 -7.33 -0.33
C GLN A 70 -2.57 -7.66 -0.58
N ILE A 71 -3.31 -6.72 -1.16
CA ILE A 71 -4.66 -6.98 -1.62
C ILE A 71 -4.57 -7.63 -3.00
N ASP A 72 -5.17 -8.81 -3.13
CA ASP A 72 -5.30 -9.54 -4.39
C ASP A 72 -6.75 -10.01 -4.50
N ASP A 73 -7.42 -9.63 -5.60
CA ASP A 73 -8.82 -9.97 -5.88
C ASP A 73 -9.77 -9.86 -4.68
N GLU A 74 -9.73 -8.70 -4.00
CA GLU A 74 -10.55 -8.33 -2.83
C GLU A 74 -10.13 -8.95 -1.48
N TYR A 75 -9.19 -9.89 -1.45
CA TYR A 75 -8.69 -10.49 -0.21
C TYR A 75 -7.31 -9.96 0.19
N ALA A 76 -7.11 -9.74 1.49
CA ALA A 76 -5.80 -9.41 2.03
C ALA A 76 -4.95 -10.67 2.18
N LYS A 77 -3.98 -10.84 1.30
CA LYS A 77 -3.02 -11.95 1.28
C LYS A 77 -1.75 -11.59 2.04
N VAL A 78 -1.23 -12.51 2.84
CA VAL A 78 0.09 -12.37 3.49
C VAL A 78 1.18 -12.72 2.47
N THR A 79 1.93 -11.72 2.01
CA THR A 79 3.04 -11.90 1.06
C THR A 79 4.36 -12.18 1.78
N ARG A 80 4.60 -11.58 2.94
CA ARG A 80 5.85 -11.77 3.69
C ARG A 80 5.63 -11.64 5.18
N LEU A 81 6.33 -12.47 5.96
CA LEU A 81 6.44 -12.34 7.41
C LEU A 81 7.81 -11.75 7.76
N ILE A 82 7.85 -10.89 8.77
CA ILE A 82 9.10 -10.36 9.32
C ILE A 82 9.68 -11.43 10.26
N PRO A 83 10.92 -11.94 9.99
CA PRO A 83 11.54 -12.97 10.84
C PRO A 83 11.64 -12.52 12.30
N ALA A 84 11.31 -13.41 13.24
CA ALA A 84 11.25 -13.12 14.67
C ALA A 84 10.25 -12.02 15.09
N GLY A 85 9.40 -11.55 14.16
CA GLY A 85 8.27 -10.67 14.43
C GLY A 85 7.10 -11.40 15.11
N PRO A 86 6.08 -10.68 15.59
CA PRO A 86 4.93 -11.27 16.28
C PRO A 86 4.18 -12.33 15.45
N ALA A 87 3.92 -12.03 14.17
CA ALA A 87 3.23 -12.96 13.25
C ALA A 87 4.04 -14.24 12.95
N ASP A 88 5.37 -14.15 12.87
CA ASP A 88 6.26 -15.30 12.68
C ASP A 88 6.32 -16.18 13.94
N LYS A 89 6.41 -15.55 15.13
CA LYS A 89 6.41 -16.24 16.43
C LYS A 89 5.11 -16.98 16.72
N GLN A 90 3.98 -16.49 16.22
CA GLN A 90 2.69 -17.16 16.40
C GLN A 90 2.59 -18.45 15.57
N GLY A 91 3.31 -18.56 14.44
CA GLY A 91 3.41 -19.77 13.61
C GLY A 91 2.12 -20.21 12.90
N GLN A 92 1.01 -19.49 13.09
CA GLN A 92 -0.30 -19.78 12.49
C GLN A 92 -0.44 -19.18 11.08
N LEU A 93 0.29 -18.12 10.80
CA LEU A 93 0.28 -17.44 9.51
C LEU A 93 1.42 -18.01 8.67
N ARG A 94 1.12 -18.41 7.43
CA ARG A 94 2.12 -18.80 6.44
C ARG A 94 1.99 -17.87 5.23
N PRO A 95 3.11 -17.40 4.67
CA PRO A 95 3.05 -16.66 3.41
C PRO A 95 2.44 -17.57 2.36
N LEU A 96 1.49 -17.02 1.62
CA LEU A 96 0.71 -17.77 0.65
C LEU A 96 1.50 -17.69 -0.67
N THR A 97 2.54 -18.53 -0.79
CA THR A 97 3.31 -18.71 -2.04
C THR A 97 2.42 -19.20 -3.16
#